data_AF-A0AAW4VAN9-F1
#
_entry.id   AF-A0AAW4VAN9-F1
#
_cell.length_a   1.000
_cell.length_b   1.000
_cell.length_c   1.000
_cell.angle_alpha   90.00
_cell.angle_beta   90.00
_cell.angle_gamma   90.00
#
_symmetry.space_group_name_H-M   'P 1'
#
loop_
_entity.id
_entity.type
_entity.pdbx_description
1 polymer ?
#
loop_
_entity_poly.entity_id
_entity_poly.type
_entity_poly.pdbx_seq_one_letter_code
_entity_poly.pdbx_strand_id
1 'polypeptide(L)'
;MSKKLDELFETYAYDARQKTQLRLADEKGLDISKMKDPRFNWEQMREISLAMEYGLNPDTLCDPEINAESMEKIRYSLMDQQSVFEDAKEEVKKKRTKRISLIIFTIVCSSITCIVYLMNKDTVDKYIEPVPLELTTDRVTVEYGEDIHFMDYVKYYDKSQQLTIPLNQKLNKIKDYKFVYSVTNGVKTKEKTLIVSVVDTAKPIIELT
;
A
#
# COMPACT_ATOMS: atom_id res chain seq x y z
N MET A 1 -3.66 -27.48 -51.91
CA MET A 1 -2.30 -27.12 -52.34
C MET A 1 -2.33 -25.66 -52.72
N SER A 2 -1.43 -24.84 -52.17
CA SER A 2 -1.40 -23.41 -52.48
C SER A 2 -0.80 -23.15 -53.86
N LYS A 3 -1.22 -22.06 -54.50
CA LYS A 3 -0.66 -21.60 -55.78
C LYS A 3 0.88 -21.41 -55.72
N LYS A 4 1.38 -21.02 -54.55
CA LYS A 4 2.82 -20.83 -54.29
C LYS A 4 3.58 -22.15 -54.31
N LEU A 5 2.97 -23.22 -53.79
CA LEU A 5 3.57 -24.56 -53.78
C LEU A 5 3.61 -25.16 -55.20
N ASP A 6 2.55 -24.98 -55.98
CA ASP A 6 2.50 -25.43 -57.38
C ASP A 6 3.60 -24.75 -58.21
N GLU A 7 3.76 -23.43 -58.07
CA GLU A 7 4.81 -22.63 -58.72
C GLU A 7 6.22 -23.13 -58.38
N LEU A 8 6.48 -23.49 -57.11
CA LEU A 8 7.76 -24.06 -56.70
C LEU A 8 8.05 -25.41 -57.38
N PHE A 9 7.05 -26.28 -57.49
CA PHE A 9 7.20 -27.58 -58.14
C PHE A 9 7.40 -27.51 -59.65
N GLU A 10 6.92 -26.45 -60.29
CA GLU A 10 7.19 -26.16 -61.70
C GLU A 10 8.58 -25.52 -61.92
N THR A 11 9.05 -24.74 -60.94
CA THR A 11 10.31 -23.97 -61.04
C THR A 11 11.55 -24.82 -60.70
N TYR A 12 11.48 -25.65 -59.66
CA TYR A 12 12.64 -26.38 -59.12
C TYR A 12 12.45 -27.90 -59.14
N ALA A 13 13.55 -28.61 -59.38
CA ALA A 13 13.57 -30.06 -59.32
C ALA A 13 13.77 -30.55 -57.87
N TYR A 14 12.66 -30.89 -57.21
CA TYR A 14 12.68 -31.51 -55.88
C TYR A 14 12.50 -33.03 -55.95
N ASP A 15 13.16 -33.74 -55.04
CA ASP A 15 12.94 -35.15 -54.79
C ASP A 15 11.60 -35.42 -54.09
N ALA A 16 11.18 -36.69 -54.03
CA ALA A 16 9.89 -37.07 -53.45
C ALA A 16 9.76 -36.71 -51.95
N ARG A 17 10.86 -36.73 -51.20
CA ARG A 17 10.88 -36.41 -49.76
C ARG A 17 10.80 -34.90 -49.54
N GLN A 18 11.54 -34.10 -50.31
CA GLN A 18 11.45 -32.63 -50.32
C GLN A 18 10.03 -32.16 -50.68
N LYS A 19 9.41 -32.76 -51.72
CA LYS A 19 8.02 -32.46 -52.09
C LYS A 19 7.04 -32.78 -50.95
N THR A 20 7.29 -33.85 -50.21
CA THR A 20 6.47 -34.21 -49.04
C THR A 20 6.60 -33.17 -47.93
N GLN A 21 7.81 -32.72 -47.61
CA GLN A 21 8.02 -31.66 -46.60
C GLN A 21 7.37 -30.33 -47.01
N LEU A 22 7.53 -29.92 -48.26
CA LEU A 22 6.91 -28.69 -48.77
C LEU A 22 5.38 -28.75 -48.73
N ARG A 23 4.77 -29.91 -49.03
CA ARG A 23 3.33 -30.11 -48.87
C ARG A 23 2.88 -30.02 -47.42
N LEU A 24 3.58 -30.70 -46.51
CA LEU A 24 3.27 -30.66 -45.08
C LEU A 24 3.38 -29.25 -44.52
N ALA A 25 4.43 -28.51 -44.90
CA ALA A 25 4.62 -27.13 -44.48
C ALA A 25 3.53 -26.20 -45.04
N ASP A 26 3.13 -26.37 -46.31
CA ASP A 26 2.04 -25.61 -46.94
C ASP A 26 0.68 -25.91 -46.29
N GLU A 27 0.39 -27.18 -46.00
CA GLU A 27 -0.84 -27.61 -45.30
C GLU A 27 -0.94 -27.03 -43.89
N LYS A 28 0.21 -26.89 -43.20
CA LYS A 28 0.31 -26.22 -41.90
C LYS A 28 0.32 -24.69 -41.99
N GLY A 29 0.25 -24.12 -43.19
CA GLY A 29 0.29 -22.67 -43.42
C GLY A 29 1.64 -22.01 -43.13
N LEU A 30 2.72 -22.78 -43.09
CA LEU A 30 4.08 -22.28 -42.87
C LEU A 30 4.60 -21.58 -44.13
N ASP A 31 5.54 -20.65 -43.96
CA ASP A 31 6.15 -19.97 -45.10
C ASP A 31 7.17 -20.87 -45.80
N ILE A 32 6.69 -21.64 -46.78
CA ILE A 32 7.51 -22.52 -47.62
C ILE A 32 8.62 -21.79 -48.39
N SER A 33 8.60 -20.44 -48.48
CA SER A 33 9.70 -19.71 -49.10
C SER A 33 11.01 -19.76 -48.31
N LYS A 34 10.93 -20.05 -46.99
CA LYS A 34 12.10 -20.22 -46.11
C LYS A 34 12.91 -21.47 -46.43
N MET A 35 12.30 -22.47 -47.04
CA MET A 35 12.94 -23.75 -47.39
C MET A 35 12.88 -24.07 -48.90
N LYS A 36 12.62 -23.07 -49.75
CA LYS A 36 12.44 -23.28 -51.19
C LYS A 36 13.72 -23.68 -51.94
N ASP A 37 14.90 -23.50 -51.35
CA ASP A 37 16.15 -23.85 -52.04
C ASP A 37 16.26 -25.38 -52.20
N PRO A 38 16.36 -25.92 -53.43
CA PRO A 38 16.47 -27.37 -53.65
C PRO A 38 17.75 -27.99 -53.08
N ARG A 39 18.73 -27.17 -52.64
CA ARG A 39 19.93 -27.65 -51.92
C ARG A 39 19.61 -28.17 -50.51
N PHE A 40 18.48 -27.78 -49.92
CA PHE A 40 18.05 -28.35 -48.64
C PHE A 40 17.60 -29.79 -48.80
N ASN A 41 18.19 -30.72 -48.07
CA ASN A 41 17.63 -32.07 -47.95
C ASN A 41 16.35 -32.06 -47.10
N TRP A 42 15.60 -33.16 -47.16
CA TRP A 42 14.31 -33.28 -46.46
C TRP A 42 14.42 -33.17 -44.93
N GLU A 43 15.57 -33.49 -44.32
CA GLU A 43 15.79 -33.35 -42.87
C GLU A 43 16.00 -31.88 -42.49
N GLN A 44 16.75 -31.11 -43.29
CA GLN A 44 16.89 -29.67 -43.11
C GLN A 44 15.55 -28.94 -43.27
N MET A 45 14.75 -29.31 -44.28
CA MET A 45 13.39 -28.78 -44.47
C MET A 45 12.48 -29.07 -43.27
N ARG A 46 12.62 -30.27 -42.67
CA ARG A 46 11.90 -30.65 -41.46
C ARG A 46 12.29 -29.77 -40.28
N GLU A 47 13.57 -29.50 -40.05
CA GLU A 47 14.02 -28.64 -38.94
C GLU A 47 13.54 -27.19 -39.10
N ILE A 48 13.59 -26.65 -40.33
CA ILE A 48 13.04 -25.32 -40.65
C ILE A 48 11.52 -25.28 -40.37
N SER A 49 10.79 -26.35 -40.74
CA SER A 49 9.35 -26.47 -40.47
C SER A 49 9.07 -26.53 -38.96
N LEU A 50 9.80 -27.37 -38.22
CA LEU A 50 9.66 -27.51 -36.77
C LEU A 50 9.92 -26.19 -36.05
N ALA A 51 10.96 -25.44 -36.44
CA ALA A 51 11.23 -24.14 -35.85
C ALA A 51 10.02 -23.19 -36.00
N MET A 52 9.42 -23.09 -37.20
CA MET A 52 8.23 -22.27 -37.41
C MET A 52 7.00 -22.79 -36.64
N GLU A 53 6.82 -24.12 -36.54
CA GLU A 53 5.73 -24.71 -35.77
C GLU A 53 5.80 -24.36 -34.28
N TYR A 54 7.02 -24.25 -33.74
CA TYR A 54 7.26 -23.76 -32.37
C TYR A 54 7.22 -22.23 -32.24
N GLY A 55 6.90 -21.50 -33.32
CA GLY A 55 6.85 -20.04 -33.32
C GLY A 55 8.22 -19.36 -33.30
N LEU A 56 9.30 -20.10 -33.59
CA LEU A 56 10.64 -19.56 -33.74
C LEU A 56 10.82 -18.93 -35.12
N ASN A 57 11.67 -17.92 -35.21
CA ASN A 57 12.12 -17.42 -36.51
C ASN A 57 13.11 -18.42 -37.13
N PRO A 58 12.81 -19.04 -38.29
CA PRO A 58 13.68 -20.03 -38.91
C PRO A 58 14.88 -19.41 -39.64
N ASP A 59 15.01 -18.08 -39.74
CA ASP A 59 16.04 -17.43 -40.57
C ASP A 59 17.46 -17.93 -40.30
N THR A 60 17.79 -18.22 -39.04
CA THR A 60 19.10 -18.76 -38.64
C THR A 60 19.35 -20.20 -39.08
N LEU A 61 18.30 -20.91 -39.50
CA LEU A 61 18.34 -22.26 -40.05
C LEU A 61 18.26 -22.27 -41.58
N CYS A 62 17.95 -21.14 -42.23
CA CYS A 62 17.72 -21.07 -43.67
C CYS A 62 19.04 -21.00 -44.48
N ASP A 63 20.03 -21.83 -44.12
CA ASP A 63 21.28 -21.98 -44.85
C ASP A 63 21.50 -23.47 -45.21
N PRO A 64 21.49 -23.83 -46.50
CA PRO A 64 21.62 -25.22 -46.94
C PRO A 64 22.99 -25.85 -46.63
N GLU A 65 24.00 -25.04 -46.28
CA GLU A 65 25.33 -25.53 -45.88
C GLU A 65 25.32 -26.08 -44.43
N ILE A 66 24.31 -25.76 -43.62
CA ILE A 66 24.19 -26.24 -42.24
C ILE A 66 23.51 -27.61 -42.24
N ASN A 67 24.17 -28.67 -41.82
CA ASN A 67 23.54 -29.99 -41.76
C ASN A 67 22.36 -30.06 -40.76
N ALA A 68 21.47 -31.04 -40.96
CA ALA A 68 20.24 -31.17 -40.17
C ALA A 68 20.51 -31.35 -38.67
N GLU A 69 21.57 -32.08 -38.27
CA GLU A 69 21.93 -32.27 -36.86
C GLU A 69 22.33 -30.94 -36.19
N SER A 70 23.04 -30.07 -36.92
CA SER A 70 23.40 -28.74 -36.42
C SER A 70 22.19 -27.82 -36.35
N MET A 71 21.28 -27.90 -37.34
CA MET A 71 20.00 -27.19 -37.32
C MET A 71 19.15 -27.61 -36.12
N GLU A 72 19.09 -28.89 -35.80
CA GLU A 72 18.38 -29.41 -34.62
C GLU A 72 18.93 -28.79 -33.33
N LYS A 73 20.27 -28.76 -33.16
CA LYS A 73 20.92 -28.12 -32.00
C LYS A 73 20.61 -26.62 -31.91
N ILE A 74 20.66 -25.92 -33.04
CA ILE A 74 20.32 -24.49 -33.11
C ILE A 74 18.84 -24.29 -32.72
N ARG A 75 17.92 -25.10 -33.25
CA ARG A 75 16.49 -25.04 -32.91
C ARG A 75 16.24 -25.24 -31.41
N TYR A 76 16.86 -26.23 -30.79
CA TYR A 76 16.74 -26.45 -29.34
C TYR A 76 17.30 -25.28 -28.54
N SER A 77 18.46 -24.73 -28.94
CA SER A 77 19.03 -23.55 -28.26
C SER A 77 18.12 -22.32 -28.36
N LEU A 78 17.47 -22.10 -29.51
CA LEU A 78 16.54 -20.98 -29.70
C LEU A 78 15.27 -21.16 -28.87
N MET A 79 14.76 -22.41 -28.79
CA MET A 79 13.60 -22.75 -27.96
C MET A 79 13.87 -22.49 -26.48
N ASP A 80 15.05 -22.90 -25.99
CA ASP A 80 15.47 -22.67 -24.60
C ASP A 80 15.58 -21.18 -24.29
N GLN A 81 16.21 -20.40 -25.18
CA GLN A 81 16.29 -18.94 -25.04
C GLN A 81 14.91 -18.27 -25.00
N GLN A 82 13.98 -18.70 -25.85
CA GLN A 82 12.62 -18.16 -25.86
C GLN A 82 11.88 -18.50 -24.55
N SER A 83 12.06 -19.72 -24.03
CA SER A 83 11.49 -20.13 -22.73
C SER A 83 11.98 -19.23 -21.61
N VAL A 84 13.30 -19.03 -21.50
CA VAL A 84 13.91 -18.16 -20.48
C VAL A 84 13.40 -16.72 -20.60
N PHE A 85 13.20 -16.22 -21.83
CA PHE A 85 12.66 -14.88 -22.04
C PHE A 85 11.19 -14.76 -21.60
N GLU A 86 10.34 -15.73 -21.93
CA GLU A 86 8.94 -15.73 -21.48
C GLU A 86 8.84 -15.87 -19.95
N ASP A 87 9.67 -16.71 -19.32
CA ASP A 87 9.75 -16.83 -17.86
C ASP A 87 10.16 -15.48 -17.23
N ALA A 88 11.21 -14.83 -17.74
CA ALA A 88 11.66 -13.53 -17.26
C ALA A 88 10.57 -12.45 -17.45
N LYS A 89 9.86 -12.47 -18.58
CA LYS A 89 8.75 -11.55 -18.86
C LYS A 89 7.56 -11.78 -17.95
N GLU A 90 7.23 -13.04 -17.66
CA GLU A 90 6.20 -13.40 -16.69
C GLU A 90 6.57 -12.92 -15.28
N GLU A 91 7.82 -13.12 -14.86
CA GLU A 91 8.31 -12.59 -13.59
C GLU A 91 8.19 -11.07 -13.51
N VAL A 92 8.60 -10.36 -14.56
CA VAL A 92 8.50 -8.89 -14.63
C VAL A 92 7.04 -8.45 -14.58
N LYS A 93 6.15 -9.12 -15.32
CA LYS A 93 4.70 -8.86 -15.31
C LYS A 93 4.12 -9.08 -13.91
N LYS A 94 4.46 -10.19 -13.25
CA LYS A 94 4.04 -10.50 -11.87
C LYS A 94 4.52 -9.44 -10.88
N LYS A 95 5.79 -9.04 -10.96
CA LYS A 95 6.37 -7.95 -10.13
C LYS A 95 5.64 -6.63 -10.37
N ARG A 96 5.32 -6.29 -11.63
CA ARG A 96 4.57 -5.08 -12.00
C ARG A 96 3.13 -5.10 -11.47
N THR A 97 2.40 -6.21 -11.65
CA THR A 97 1.03 -6.37 -11.15
C THR A 97 0.97 -6.27 -9.62
N LYS A 98 1.93 -6.89 -8.92
CA LYS A 98 2.03 -6.78 -7.45
C LYS A 98 2.27 -5.33 -7.02
N ARG A 99 3.16 -4.61 -7.71
CA ARG A 99 3.42 -3.18 -7.42
C ARG A 99 2.17 -2.32 -7.66
N ILE A 100 1.47 -2.51 -8.78
CA ILE A 100 0.24 -1.77 -9.09
C ILE A 100 -0.85 -2.08 -8.06
N SER A 101 -1.03 -3.34 -7.68
CA SER A 101 -1.98 -3.76 -6.65
C SER A 101 -1.69 -3.11 -5.29
N LEU A 102 -0.41 -3.05 -4.89
CA LEU A 102 0.02 -2.36 -3.67
C LEU A 102 -0.34 -0.86 -3.71
N ILE A 103 -0.07 -0.19 -4.83
CA ILE A 103 -0.38 1.24 -5.00
C ILE A 103 -1.90 1.46 -4.87
N ILE A 104 -2.72 0.67 -5.56
CA ILE A 104 -4.18 0.78 -5.49
C ILE A 104 -4.66 0.56 -4.05
N PHE A 105 -4.13 -0.44 -3.34
CA PHE A 105 -4.47 -0.69 -1.94
C PHE A 105 -4.15 0.52 -1.05
N THR A 106 -2.97 1.12 -1.19
CA THR A 106 -2.59 2.32 -0.42
C THR A 106 -3.51 3.52 -0.70
N ILE A 107 -3.88 3.73 -1.96
CA ILE A 107 -4.82 4.81 -2.35
C ILE A 107 -6.19 4.56 -1.70
N VAL A 108 -6.71 3.34 -1.75
CA VAL A 108 -8.01 3.00 -1.14
C VAL A 108 -7.98 3.16 0.38
N CYS A 109 -6.92 2.71 1.06
CA CYS A 109 -6.79 2.94 2.50
C CYS A 109 -6.75 4.44 2.84
N SER A 110 -6.02 5.24 2.05
CA SER A 110 -5.96 6.69 2.25
C SER A 110 -7.30 7.39 2.00
N SER A 111 -8.09 6.93 1.02
CA SER A 111 -9.41 7.51 0.75
C SER A 111 -10.42 7.14 1.84
N ILE A 112 -10.41 5.89 2.32
CA ILE A 112 -11.27 5.45 3.44
C ILE A 112 -10.97 6.28 4.69
N THR A 113 -9.70 6.46 5.05
CA THR A 113 -9.32 7.26 6.22
C THR A 113 -9.75 8.73 6.06
N CYS A 114 -9.60 9.32 4.87
CA CYS A 114 -10.14 10.65 4.59
C CYS A 114 -11.66 10.72 4.74
N ILE A 115 -12.41 9.74 4.24
CA ILE A 115 -13.88 9.69 4.36
C ILE A 115 -14.29 9.62 5.83
N VAL A 116 -13.68 8.74 6.62
CA VAL A 116 -13.96 8.62 8.06
C VAL A 116 -13.68 9.91 8.81
N TYR A 117 -12.58 10.60 8.46
CA TYR A 117 -12.27 11.92 9.01
C TYR A 117 -13.35 12.95 8.63
N LEU A 118 -13.74 13.03 7.35
CA LEU A 118 -14.77 13.98 6.90
C LEU A 118 -16.13 13.73 7.55
N MET A 119 -16.53 12.47 7.71
CA MET A 119 -17.79 12.11 8.38
C MET A 119 -17.82 12.49 9.87
N ASN A 120 -16.67 12.51 10.54
CA ASN A 120 -16.55 12.80 11.97
C ASN A 120 -15.73 14.07 12.26
N LYS A 121 -15.64 14.97 11.28
CA LYS A 121 -14.72 16.11 11.30
C LYS A 121 -14.84 16.94 12.57
N ASP A 122 -16.06 17.34 12.92
CA ASP A 122 -16.31 18.20 14.09
C ASP A 122 -15.85 17.54 15.40
N THR A 123 -16.01 16.22 15.51
CA THR A 123 -15.59 15.46 16.69
C THR A 123 -14.07 15.33 16.74
N VAL A 124 -13.43 15.04 15.61
CA VAL A 124 -11.96 14.94 15.52
C VAL A 124 -11.30 16.30 15.79
N ASP A 125 -11.85 17.38 15.25
CA ASP A 125 -11.35 18.74 15.46
C ASP A 125 -11.39 19.08 16.97
N LYS A 126 -12.47 18.72 17.69
CA LYS A 126 -12.56 18.86 19.15
C LYS A 126 -11.55 18.02 19.95
N TYR A 127 -11.10 16.87 19.45
CA TYR A 127 -10.04 16.09 20.12
C TYR A 127 -8.67 16.79 20.05
N ILE A 128 -8.41 17.46 18.92
CA ILE A 128 -7.14 18.17 18.65
C ILE A 128 -7.15 19.56 19.32
N GLU A 129 -8.32 20.14 19.53
CA GLU A 129 -8.49 21.41 20.24
C GLU A 129 -7.84 21.39 21.64
N PRO A 130 -7.12 22.46 22.02
CA PRO A 130 -6.61 22.60 23.38
C PRO A 130 -7.75 22.86 24.36
N VAL A 131 -7.71 22.21 25.52
CA VAL A 131 -8.64 22.42 26.64
C VAL A 131 -7.83 22.99 27.80
N PRO A 132 -7.51 24.30 27.81
CA PRO A 132 -6.65 24.88 28.82
C PRO A 132 -7.39 25.05 30.16
N LEU A 133 -6.70 24.74 31.25
CA LEU A 133 -7.15 24.98 32.61
C LEU A 133 -5.92 25.31 33.47
N GLU A 134 -5.88 26.52 34.00
CA GLU A 134 -4.88 27.01 34.94
C GLU A 134 -5.55 27.50 36.21
N LEU A 135 -5.01 27.07 37.34
CA LEU A 135 -5.35 27.59 38.66
C LEU A 135 -4.32 28.65 39.06
N THR A 136 -4.70 29.57 39.95
CA THR A 136 -3.78 30.59 40.50
C THR A 136 -2.72 29.95 41.40
N THR A 137 -3.10 28.89 42.10
CA THR A 137 -2.24 28.07 42.95
C THR A 137 -2.75 26.63 42.97
N ASP A 138 -1.86 25.68 43.28
CA ASP A 138 -2.24 24.28 43.50
C ASP A 138 -2.58 24.01 44.98
N ARG A 139 -2.24 24.94 45.90
CA ARG A 139 -2.56 24.87 47.32
C ARG A 139 -2.91 26.24 47.92
N VAL A 140 -3.92 26.27 48.77
CA VAL A 140 -4.29 27.44 49.59
C VAL A 140 -4.53 27.04 51.04
N THR A 141 -4.30 27.98 51.96
CA THR A 141 -4.56 27.85 53.38
C THR A 141 -5.73 28.77 53.75
N VAL A 142 -6.73 28.24 54.46
CA VAL A 142 -7.98 28.96 54.81
C VAL A 142 -8.24 28.79 56.31
N GLU A 143 -8.78 29.81 56.96
CA GLU A 143 -9.09 29.74 58.39
C GLU A 143 -10.33 28.88 58.66
N TYR A 144 -10.38 28.28 59.85
CA TYR A 144 -11.51 27.46 60.28
C TYR A 144 -12.82 28.27 60.27
N GLY A 145 -13.82 27.77 59.53
CA GLY A 145 -15.15 28.37 59.47
C GLY A 145 -15.31 29.50 58.45
N GLU A 146 -14.26 29.83 57.69
CA GLU A 146 -14.34 30.75 56.56
C GLU A 146 -15.03 30.12 55.34
N ASP A 147 -15.70 30.98 54.57
CA ASP A 147 -16.28 30.63 53.29
C ASP A 147 -15.20 30.64 52.22
N ILE A 148 -15.10 29.56 51.43
CA ILE A 148 -14.21 29.51 50.26
C ILE A 148 -15.01 29.78 48.97
N HIS A 149 -14.54 30.75 48.19
CA HIS A 149 -15.04 31.04 46.86
C HIS A 149 -14.15 30.37 45.79
N PHE A 150 -14.60 29.24 45.25
CA PHE A 150 -13.76 28.43 44.36
C PHE A 150 -13.41 29.10 43.03
N MET A 151 -14.19 30.09 42.59
CA MET A 151 -13.91 30.84 41.36
C MET A 151 -12.63 31.68 41.45
N ASP A 152 -12.26 32.16 42.64
CA ASP A 152 -11.09 33.04 42.86
C ASP A 152 -9.77 32.34 42.52
N TYR A 153 -9.78 31.00 42.49
CA TYR A 153 -8.60 30.18 42.20
C TYR A 153 -8.47 29.80 40.74
N VAL A 154 -9.38 30.23 39.85
CA VAL A 154 -9.30 29.98 38.42
C VAL A 154 -8.51 31.10 37.75
N LYS A 155 -7.30 30.80 37.28
CA LYS A 155 -6.42 31.77 36.61
C LYS A 155 -6.79 31.95 35.14
N TYR A 156 -6.95 30.84 34.42
CA TYR A 156 -7.25 30.87 32.99
C TYR A 156 -7.96 29.59 32.54
N TYR A 157 -8.96 29.77 31.69
CA TYR A 157 -9.61 28.75 30.90
C TYR A 157 -10.20 29.40 29.65
N ASP A 158 -10.51 28.61 28.64
CA ASP A 158 -11.26 29.11 27.49
C ASP A 158 -12.75 29.28 27.85
N LYS A 159 -13.25 30.52 27.77
CA LYS A 159 -14.65 30.84 28.13
C LYS A 159 -15.68 30.26 27.16
N SER A 160 -15.28 29.84 25.97
CA SER A 160 -16.15 29.11 25.04
C SER A 160 -16.39 27.65 25.49
N GLN A 161 -15.56 27.14 26.40
CA GLN A 161 -15.63 25.79 26.94
C GLN A 161 -16.32 25.76 28.31
N GLN A 162 -16.84 24.59 28.69
CA GLN A 162 -17.59 24.43 29.93
C GLN A 162 -16.65 24.17 31.10
N LEU A 163 -16.61 25.12 32.05
CA LEU A 163 -15.91 24.98 33.33
C LEU A 163 -16.86 24.40 34.39
N THR A 164 -16.38 23.39 35.12
CA THR A 164 -17.02 22.84 36.32
C THR A 164 -16.12 23.11 37.52
N ILE A 165 -16.66 23.80 38.53
CA ILE A 165 -15.97 24.11 39.79
C ILE A 165 -16.73 23.50 40.99
N PRO A 166 -16.04 23.25 42.12
CA PRO A 166 -16.70 22.84 43.35
C PRO A 166 -17.70 23.89 43.86
N LEU A 167 -18.71 23.42 44.59
CA LEU A 167 -19.69 24.31 45.21
C LEU A 167 -19.07 25.05 46.40
N ASN A 168 -19.26 26.37 46.48
CA ASN A 168 -18.83 27.17 47.62
C ASN A 168 -19.44 26.61 48.92
N GLN A 169 -18.60 26.44 49.94
CA GLN A 169 -19.00 25.82 51.20
C GLN A 169 -18.07 26.24 52.35
N LYS A 170 -18.56 26.15 53.58
CA LYS A 170 -17.73 26.29 54.79
C LYS A 170 -16.96 25.01 55.07
N LEU A 171 -15.70 25.15 55.43
CA LEU A 171 -14.84 24.03 55.78
C LEU A 171 -14.68 23.92 57.31
N ASN A 172 -15.60 23.17 57.93
CA ASN A 172 -15.71 23.06 59.39
C ASN A 172 -14.87 21.91 59.99
N LYS A 173 -13.82 21.44 59.29
CA LYS A 173 -12.87 20.45 59.85
C LYS A 173 -11.45 20.85 59.47
N ILE A 174 -10.56 20.87 60.45
CA ILE A 174 -9.14 21.15 60.27
C ILE A 174 -8.50 19.93 59.60
N LYS A 175 -8.34 20.00 58.27
CA LYS A 175 -7.67 19.00 57.44
C LYS A 175 -7.37 19.55 56.04
N ASP A 176 -6.65 18.77 55.25
CA ASP A 176 -6.50 18.99 53.82
C ASP A 176 -7.73 18.46 53.05
N TYR A 177 -8.31 19.31 52.21
CA TYR A 177 -9.34 18.97 51.24
C TYR A 177 -8.76 19.00 49.83
N LYS A 178 -9.27 18.11 48.96
CA LYS A 178 -8.94 18.09 47.54
C LYS A 178 -10.16 18.44 46.73
N PHE A 179 -10.05 19.46 45.90
CA PHE A 179 -11.13 19.97 45.08
C PHE A 179 -10.74 19.91 43.61
N VAL A 180 -11.55 19.24 42.81
CA VAL A 180 -11.29 19.06 41.38
C VAL A 180 -12.02 20.12 40.58
N TYR A 181 -11.29 20.76 39.69
CA TYR A 181 -11.76 21.65 38.65
C TYR A 181 -11.68 20.90 37.34
N SER A 182 -12.69 21.02 36.48
CA SER A 182 -12.64 20.44 35.15
C SER A 182 -13.11 21.43 34.08
N VAL A 183 -12.44 21.41 32.93
CA VAL A 183 -12.88 22.14 31.72
C VAL A 183 -13.12 21.10 30.63
N THR A 184 -14.23 21.23 29.91
CA THR A 184 -14.58 20.34 28.81
C THR A 184 -15.07 21.10 27.59
N ASN A 185 -14.67 20.64 26.39
CA ASN A 185 -15.25 21.08 25.11
C ASN A 185 -16.36 20.13 24.60
N GLY A 186 -16.86 19.26 25.49
CA GLY A 186 -17.88 18.23 25.22
C GLY A 186 -17.34 16.90 24.73
N VAL A 187 -16.07 16.83 24.32
CA VAL A 187 -15.40 15.59 23.87
C VAL A 187 -14.19 15.27 24.75
N LYS A 188 -13.38 16.29 25.04
CA LYS A 188 -12.17 16.19 25.84
C LYS A 188 -12.36 16.97 27.13
N THR A 189 -11.89 16.39 28.24
CA THR A 189 -11.95 17.01 29.57
C THR A 189 -10.55 17.10 30.15
N LYS A 190 -10.20 18.26 30.71
CA LYS A 190 -8.98 18.46 31.47
C LYS A 190 -9.32 18.79 32.91
N GLU A 191 -8.59 18.17 33.84
CA GLU A 191 -8.81 18.36 35.27
C GLU A 191 -7.59 18.95 35.96
N LYS A 192 -7.82 19.73 37.02
CA LYS A 192 -6.81 20.18 37.97
C LYS A 192 -7.35 20.07 39.39
N THR A 193 -6.47 19.84 40.35
CA THR A 193 -6.83 19.74 41.77
C THR A 193 -6.28 20.93 42.55
N LEU A 194 -7.13 21.59 43.32
CA LEU A 194 -6.74 22.54 44.36
C LEU A 194 -6.73 21.84 45.71
N ILE A 195 -5.64 21.99 46.47
CA ILE A 195 -5.56 21.51 47.85
C ILE A 195 -5.88 22.67 48.79
N VAL A 196 -6.88 22.51 49.65
CA VAL A 196 -7.27 23.52 50.64
C VAL A 196 -6.93 22.99 52.02
N SER A 197 -5.95 23.61 52.68
CA SER A 197 -5.54 23.28 54.04
C SER A 197 -6.27 24.19 55.02
N VAL A 198 -7.20 23.63 55.81
CA VAL A 198 -7.91 24.38 56.85
C VAL A 198 -7.09 24.36 58.13
N VAL A 199 -6.81 25.53 58.68
CA VAL A 199 -6.01 25.70 59.90
C VAL A 199 -6.75 26.58 60.89
N ASP A 200 -6.44 26.40 62.18
CA ASP A 200 -6.84 27.33 63.22
C ASP A 200 -5.68 28.29 63.52
N THR A 201 -5.87 29.55 63.15
CA THR A 201 -4.92 30.65 63.35
C THR A 201 -5.36 31.59 64.48
N ALA A 202 -6.51 31.33 65.12
CA ALA A 202 -7.01 32.15 66.21
C ALA A 202 -6.04 32.05 67.41
N LYS A 203 -5.43 33.19 67.78
CA LYS A 203 -4.56 33.23 68.95
C LYS A 203 -5.41 33.02 70.21
N PRO A 204 -5.03 32.10 71.11
CA PRO A 204 -5.77 31.92 72.35
C PRO A 204 -5.66 33.17 73.21
N ILE A 205 -6.80 33.67 73.69
CA ILE A 205 -6.86 34.70 74.72
C ILE A 205 -6.92 33.98 76.06
N ILE A 206 -5.85 34.10 76.85
CA ILE A 206 -5.79 33.53 78.20
C ILE A 206 -6.18 34.64 79.17
N GLU A 207 -7.37 34.54 79.76
CA GLU A 207 -7.74 35.34 80.91
C GLU A 207 -7.19 34.65 82.17
N LEU A 208 -6.24 35.29 82.85
CA LEU A 208 -5.72 34.81 84.13
C LEU A 208 -6.66 35.29 85.25
N THR A 209 -7.45 34.37 85.78
CA THR A 209 -8.21 34.55 87.04
C THR A 209 -7.37 34.19 88.25
#